data_AF-A0AAN9A559-F1
#
_entry.id   AF-A0AAN9A559-F1
#
_cell.length_a   1.000
_cell.length_b   1.000
_cell.length_c   1.000
_cell.angle_alpha   90.00
_cell.angle_beta   90.00
_cell.angle_gamma   90.00
#
_symmetry.space_group_name_H-M   'P 1'
#
loop_
_entity.id
_entity.type
_entity.pdbx_description
1 polymer ?
#
loop_
_entity_poly.entity_id
_entity_poly.type
_entity_poly.pdbx_seq_one_letter_code
_entity_poly.pdbx_strand_id
1 'polypeptide(L)'
;MFGIHESNRGAFLEATREAREERAAERRREEAAIKIQATVRGWLVRCAMDKKIREKFDLLFGNEPAHADQTTTLPLAMKVFAEVTRFIKIFKMEKDKKRFETFARYLITSMDSENVKLSYVSVGMNKEHTLQWIQHMKDVLHIACKLLETLQAEVSSENRLISLYLHLLLTFTATNTWRLLRLENFEPLRPALNKLTENLMGDLVARGLYTTLNHVLVKGLCRGRIALRGPAITTVITLSLRPLAAAQYSEKLLSLATIHIMSVPALVHHLVTVASEASQMLCHHGIFERVVEFVQTEQNLRIIFNTLEGSYALCLLANLVQLSFEERDAIFLKLAFPKFNFVVTRLLEKCGEYVTTKQSSLTQWHPVLGWFSRPLDQHINESLGLVKTQLQLLWSGPVIKIMFSTLTNMVRDQDAHIQESGGLTALPISPSSTSAAGSLGVLSSSSLIRKALERKLSASSMPGSVKGGGGMRGGGSRKLGSQDVSTVAMVCSMYHTAITTLSQLRMDILTGLCYKSDMVHHLWLVLQSLGPTCGLKSFLDLLSVSTKATAPEFHLLMLFCDATTHLVT
;
A
#
# COMPACT_ATOMS: atom_id res chain seq x y z
N MET A 1 -38.43 -51.21 73.13
CA MET A 1 -37.36 -50.71 74.02
C MET A 1 -36.00 -50.45 73.32
N PHE A 2 -35.90 -50.40 71.97
CA PHE A 2 -34.61 -50.18 71.28
C PHE A 2 -34.51 -48.90 70.42
N GLY A 3 -35.60 -48.17 70.12
CA GLY A 3 -35.57 -47.01 69.22
C GLY A 3 -35.10 -45.67 69.83
N ILE A 4 -35.10 -45.54 71.16
CA ILE A 4 -34.83 -44.25 71.84
C ILE A 4 -33.31 -44.02 72.01
N HIS A 5 -32.52 -45.08 72.19
CA HIS A 5 -31.06 -44.97 72.34
C HIS A 5 -30.33 -44.72 71.00
N GLU A 6 -30.85 -45.23 69.87
CA GLU A 6 -30.29 -44.92 68.53
C GLU A 6 -30.56 -43.47 68.12
N SER A 7 -31.75 -42.95 68.43
CA SER A 7 -32.13 -41.55 68.15
C SER A 7 -31.23 -40.55 68.90
N ASN A 8 -30.90 -40.82 70.17
CA ASN A 8 -30.02 -39.95 70.96
C ASN A 8 -28.56 -40.00 70.49
N ARG A 9 -28.09 -41.16 70.01
CA ARG A 9 -26.75 -41.31 69.43
C ARG A 9 -26.65 -40.64 68.06
N GLY A 10 -27.71 -40.73 67.25
CA GLY A 10 -27.83 -40.02 65.96
C GLY A 10 -27.81 -38.51 66.14
N ALA A 11 -28.62 -37.98 67.06
CA ALA A 11 -28.66 -36.55 67.39
C ALA A 11 -27.30 -36.05 67.92
N PHE A 12 -26.61 -36.82 68.75
CA PHE A 12 -25.27 -36.47 69.23
C PHE A 12 -24.21 -36.46 68.10
N LEU A 13 -24.26 -37.46 67.19
CA LEU A 13 -23.36 -37.52 66.04
C LEU A 13 -23.62 -36.38 65.05
N GLU A 14 -24.87 -36.00 64.84
CA GLU A 14 -25.27 -34.89 63.98
C GLU A 14 -24.86 -33.54 64.58
N ALA A 15 -25.09 -33.31 65.87
CA ALA A 15 -24.60 -32.13 66.58
C ALA A 15 -23.05 -32.04 66.56
N THR A 16 -22.37 -33.19 66.65
CA THR A 16 -20.90 -33.23 66.52
C THR A 16 -20.42 -32.95 65.09
N ARG A 17 -21.18 -33.38 64.08
CA ARG A 17 -20.91 -33.09 62.66
C ARG A 17 -21.14 -31.60 62.37
N GLU A 18 -22.26 -31.05 62.82
CA GLU A 18 -22.61 -29.64 62.68
C GLU A 18 -21.58 -28.74 63.37
N ALA A 19 -21.16 -29.06 64.61
CA ALA A 19 -20.09 -28.33 65.28
C ALA A 19 -18.72 -28.46 64.57
N ARG A 20 -18.47 -29.54 63.84
CA ARG A 20 -17.25 -29.66 63.00
C ARG A 20 -17.37 -28.82 61.73
N GLU A 21 -18.53 -28.84 61.08
CA GLU A 21 -18.82 -28.04 59.90
C GLU A 21 -18.80 -26.54 60.20
N GLU A 22 -19.32 -26.13 61.35
CA GLU A 22 -19.31 -24.75 61.82
C GLU A 22 -17.86 -24.26 62.07
N ARG A 23 -17.05 -25.04 62.79
CA ARG A 23 -15.62 -24.74 62.96
C ARG A 23 -14.86 -24.71 61.63
N ALA A 24 -15.19 -25.60 60.70
CA ALA A 24 -14.58 -25.60 59.37
C ALA A 24 -15.03 -24.38 58.52
N ALA A 25 -16.27 -23.92 58.68
CA ALA A 25 -16.80 -22.72 58.03
C ALA A 25 -16.21 -21.44 58.64
N GLU A 26 -15.96 -21.43 59.95
CA GLU A 26 -15.31 -20.32 60.65
C GLU A 26 -13.84 -20.19 60.24
N ARG A 27 -13.08 -21.31 60.20
CA ARG A 27 -11.71 -21.31 59.65
C ARG A 27 -11.66 -20.83 58.20
N ARG A 28 -12.60 -21.27 57.35
CA ARG A 28 -12.71 -20.78 55.97
C ARG A 28 -13.00 -19.29 55.89
N ARG A 29 -13.84 -18.75 56.77
CA ARG A 29 -14.11 -17.30 56.87
C ARG A 29 -12.87 -16.53 57.30
N GLU A 30 -12.14 -17.02 58.30
CA GLU A 30 -10.92 -16.41 58.79
C GLU A 30 -9.80 -16.44 57.74
N GLU A 31 -9.57 -17.58 57.07
CA GLU A 31 -8.63 -17.69 55.96
C GLU A 31 -8.97 -16.76 54.80
N ALA A 32 -10.27 -16.64 54.46
CA ALA A 32 -10.73 -15.71 53.44
C ALA A 32 -10.48 -14.25 53.86
N ALA A 33 -10.76 -13.90 55.12
CA ALA A 33 -10.49 -12.58 55.65
C ALA A 33 -8.99 -12.23 55.60
N ILE A 34 -8.11 -13.17 55.99
CA ILE A 34 -6.65 -13.01 55.92
C ILE A 34 -6.21 -12.78 54.46
N LYS A 35 -6.71 -13.58 53.51
CA LYS A 35 -6.39 -13.43 52.08
C LYS A 35 -6.86 -12.08 51.52
N ILE A 36 -8.07 -11.66 51.86
CA ILE A 36 -8.60 -10.34 51.46
C ILE A 36 -7.73 -9.22 52.05
N GLN A 37 -7.45 -9.26 53.36
CA GLN A 37 -6.62 -8.25 54.02
C GLN A 37 -5.20 -8.18 53.44
N ALA A 38 -4.55 -9.31 53.20
CA ALA A 38 -3.23 -9.36 52.59
C ALA A 38 -3.24 -8.79 51.17
N THR A 39 -4.28 -9.11 50.39
CA THR A 39 -4.46 -8.60 49.02
C THR A 39 -4.67 -7.08 49.01
N VAL A 40 -5.52 -6.57 49.90
CA VAL A 40 -5.80 -5.13 50.02
C VAL A 40 -4.56 -4.38 50.53
N ARG A 41 -3.87 -4.87 51.56
CA ARG A 41 -2.62 -4.26 52.04
C ARG A 41 -1.55 -4.22 50.94
N GLY A 42 -1.37 -5.32 50.21
CA GLY A 42 -0.46 -5.38 49.08
C GLY A 42 -0.85 -4.41 47.96
N TRP A 43 -2.14 -4.27 47.67
CA TRP A 43 -2.66 -3.30 46.70
C TRP A 43 -2.40 -1.86 47.15
N LEU A 44 -2.67 -1.50 48.41
CA LEU A 44 -2.41 -0.17 48.96
C LEU A 44 -0.93 0.19 48.89
N VAL A 45 -0.03 -0.73 49.23
CA VAL A 45 1.42 -0.51 49.14
C VAL A 45 1.85 -0.28 47.68
N ARG A 46 1.35 -1.09 46.73
CA ARG A 46 1.61 -0.88 45.30
C ARG A 46 1.08 0.47 44.81
N CYS A 47 -0.12 0.88 45.24
CA CYS A 47 -0.68 2.19 44.91
C CYS A 47 0.14 3.34 45.49
N ALA A 48 0.61 3.23 46.74
CA ALA A 48 1.48 4.22 47.36
C ALA A 48 2.84 4.31 46.64
N MET A 49 3.40 3.16 46.23
CA MET A 49 4.64 3.11 45.46
C MET A 49 4.47 3.72 44.06
N ASP A 50 3.40 3.38 43.34
CA ASP A 50 3.05 3.98 42.05
C ASP A 50 2.95 5.51 42.17
N LYS A 51 2.28 5.99 43.22
CA LYS A 51 2.13 7.43 43.50
C LYS A 51 3.49 8.09 43.75
N LYS A 52 4.33 7.48 44.60
CA LYS A 52 5.68 8.00 44.89
C LYS A 52 6.58 8.05 43.66
N ILE A 53 6.48 7.07 42.75
CA ILE A 53 7.23 7.09 41.48
C ILE A 53 6.76 8.24 40.58
N ARG A 54 5.45 8.49 40.51
CA ARG A 54 4.90 9.62 39.73
C ARG A 54 5.28 10.97 40.34
N GLU A 55 5.23 11.10 41.66
CA GLU A 55 5.66 12.31 42.37
C GLU A 55 7.15 12.61 42.10
N LYS A 56 8.02 11.58 42.11
CA LYS A 56 9.44 11.74 41.73
C LYS A 56 9.63 12.19 40.28
N PHE A 57 8.80 11.68 39.36
CA PHE A 57 8.81 12.13 37.97
C PHE A 57 8.40 13.60 37.87
N ASP A 58 7.31 13.98 38.53
CA ASP A 58 6.77 15.35 38.51
C ASP A 58 7.76 16.33 39.16
N LEU A 59 8.49 15.92 40.21
CA LEU A 59 9.58 16.70 40.82
C LEU A 59 10.77 16.92 39.87
N LEU A 60 11.02 15.99 38.95
CA LEU A 60 12.16 16.05 38.04
C LEU A 60 11.91 16.94 36.82
N PHE A 61 10.68 16.94 36.31
CA PHE A 61 10.28 17.70 35.12
C PHE A 61 9.49 18.98 35.43
N GLY A 62 9.04 19.17 36.67
CA GLY A 62 8.15 20.26 37.06
C GLY A 62 6.68 20.00 36.68
N ASN A 63 5.77 20.80 37.25
CA ASN A 63 4.32 20.70 37.01
C ASN A 63 3.85 21.41 35.72
N GLU A 64 4.72 22.13 35.01
CA GLU A 64 4.36 22.86 33.80
C GLU A 64 5.03 22.26 32.55
N PRO A 65 4.30 22.16 31.43
CA PRO A 65 4.89 21.75 30.16
C PRO A 65 5.91 22.82 29.75
N ALA A 66 7.19 22.46 29.71
CA ALA A 66 8.26 23.35 29.28
C ALA A 66 7.91 23.98 27.93
N HIS A 67 7.78 25.31 27.91
CA HIS A 67 7.75 26.09 26.67
C HIS A 67 9.06 25.87 25.91
N ALA A 68 8.98 25.91 24.57
CA ALA A 68 10.05 25.55 23.64
C ALA A 68 11.38 26.31 23.83
N ASP A 69 11.41 27.38 24.62
CA ASP A 69 12.55 28.29 24.79
C ASP A 69 13.36 28.09 26.09
N GLN A 70 13.05 27.10 26.93
CA GLN A 70 13.84 26.83 28.14
C GLN A 70 14.97 25.83 27.90
N THR A 71 15.95 26.22 27.08
CA THR A 71 17.23 25.49 26.91
C THR A 71 18.14 25.53 28.15
N THR A 72 17.76 26.22 29.22
CA THR A 72 18.71 26.61 30.28
C THR A 72 18.77 25.67 31.49
N THR A 73 17.86 24.69 31.64
CA THR A 73 17.89 23.74 32.79
C THR A 73 17.43 22.33 32.41
N LEU A 74 18.03 21.74 31.37
CA LEU A 74 17.81 20.31 31.08
C LEU A 74 18.38 19.45 32.24
N PRO A 75 17.57 18.58 32.86
CA PRO A 75 18.07 17.67 33.88
C PRO A 75 19.09 16.68 33.28
N LEU A 76 20.07 16.27 34.10
CA LEU A 76 21.11 15.33 33.69
C LEU A 76 20.52 14.01 33.20
N ALA A 77 20.96 13.53 32.03
CA ALA A 77 20.42 12.33 31.39
C ALA A 77 20.45 11.08 32.28
N MET A 78 21.52 10.93 33.08
CA MET A 78 21.66 9.83 34.05
C MET A 78 20.61 9.87 35.17
N LYS A 79 20.31 11.06 35.71
CA LYS A 79 19.29 11.22 36.75
C LYS A 79 17.89 10.95 36.18
N VAL A 80 17.64 11.43 34.97
CA VAL A 80 16.38 11.19 34.24
C VAL A 80 16.21 9.70 33.97
N PHE A 81 17.23 9.02 33.45
CA PHE A 81 17.18 7.60 33.16
C PHE A 81 16.81 6.75 34.38
N ALA A 82 17.42 7.02 35.54
CA ALA A 82 17.20 6.27 36.77
C ALA A 82 15.73 6.35 37.27
N GLU A 83 15.10 7.52 37.18
CA GLU A 83 13.73 7.72 37.63
C GLU A 83 12.70 7.32 36.56
N VAL A 84 12.94 7.65 35.29
CA VAL A 84 12.01 7.35 34.19
C VAL A 84 11.94 5.85 33.87
N THR A 85 13.02 5.10 34.08
CA THR A 85 12.99 3.63 33.94
C THR A 85 11.98 2.98 34.89
N ARG A 86 11.80 3.53 36.10
CA ARG A 86 10.78 3.06 37.06
C ARG A 86 9.38 3.50 36.63
N PHE A 87 9.25 4.72 36.13
CA PHE A 87 7.98 5.26 35.63
C PHE A 87 7.42 4.46 34.45
N ILE A 88 8.24 4.13 33.45
CA ILE A 88 7.80 3.37 32.27
C ILE A 88 7.25 1.99 32.65
N LYS A 89 7.79 1.34 33.69
CA LYS A 89 7.28 0.04 34.18
C LYS A 89 5.87 0.12 34.77
N ILE A 90 5.45 1.26 35.31
CA ILE A 90 4.13 1.47 35.92
C ILE A 90 3.19 2.30 35.03
N PHE A 91 3.60 2.59 33.80
CA PHE A 91 2.91 3.50 32.90
C PHE A 91 1.47 3.05 32.63
N LYS A 92 0.50 3.96 32.85
CA LYS A 92 -0.92 3.72 32.55
C LYS A 92 -1.42 4.76 31.55
N MET A 93 -1.85 4.28 30.40
CA MET A 93 -2.28 5.10 29.26
C MET A 93 -3.33 6.16 29.64
N GLU A 94 -4.26 5.87 30.55
CA GLU A 94 -5.33 6.82 30.91
C GLU A 94 -4.84 7.99 31.78
N LYS A 95 -3.84 7.74 32.63
CA LYS A 95 -3.43 8.70 33.67
C LYS A 95 -2.14 9.44 33.34
N ASP A 96 -1.31 8.85 32.48
CA ASP A 96 0.09 9.25 32.33
C ASP A 96 0.42 9.85 30.94
N LYS A 97 -0.57 10.09 30.07
CA LYS A 97 -0.35 10.67 28.71
C LYS A 97 0.44 11.97 28.76
N LYS A 98 0.04 12.91 29.63
CA LYS A 98 0.71 14.22 29.77
C LYS A 98 2.15 14.10 30.28
N ARG A 99 2.40 13.18 31.23
CA ARG A 99 3.77 12.90 31.72
C ARG A 99 4.64 12.34 30.61
N PHE A 100 4.10 11.42 29.80
CA PHE A 100 4.82 10.87 28.66
C PHE A 100 5.06 11.91 27.57
N GLU A 101 4.14 12.84 27.35
CA GLU A 101 4.36 13.99 26.46
C GLU A 101 5.56 14.84 26.92
N THR A 102 5.62 15.21 28.20
CA THR A 102 6.76 15.96 28.76
C THR A 102 8.06 15.20 28.59
N PHE A 103 8.04 13.89 28.82
CA PHE A 103 9.22 13.05 28.62
C PHE A 103 9.63 12.95 27.15
N ALA A 104 8.68 12.82 26.23
CA ALA A 104 8.97 12.78 24.78
C ALA A 104 9.59 14.10 24.30
N ARG A 105 9.10 15.25 24.79
CA ARG A 105 9.71 16.57 24.52
C ARG A 105 11.13 16.62 25.06
N TYR A 106 11.35 16.21 26.32
CA TYR A 106 12.69 16.13 26.90
C TYR A 106 13.63 15.26 26.06
N LEU A 107 13.19 14.08 25.61
CA LEU A 107 14.02 13.19 24.81
C LEU A 107 14.46 13.86 23.52
N ILE A 108 13.55 14.50 22.79
CA ILE A 108 13.87 15.22 21.56
C ILE A 108 14.88 16.34 21.83
N THR A 109 14.59 17.23 22.79
CA THR A 109 15.48 18.34 23.15
C THR A 109 16.85 17.85 23.64
N SER A 110 16.90 16.72 24.35
CA SER A 110 18.16 16.12 24.80
C SER A 110 19.03 15.65 23.62
N MET A 111 18.41 15.17 22.55
CA MET A 111 19.12 14.70 21.35
C MET A 111 19.68 15.84 20.49
N ASP A 112 19.11 17.04 20.64
CA ASP A 112 19.60 18.28 20.02
C ASP A 112 20.75 18.94 20.79
N SER A 113 21.09 18.45 21.98
CA SER A 113 22.22 18.93 22.77
C SER A 113 23.55 18.28 22.33
N GLU A 114 24.60 19.10 22.20
CA GLU A 114 25.98 18.65 21.92
C GLU A 114 26.70 18.15 23.19
N ASN A 115 26.16 18.46 24.37
CA ASN A 115 26.77 18.05 25.63
C ASN A 115 26.46 16.57 25.96
N VAL A 116 27.52 15.77 26.13
CA VAL A 116 27.45 14.34 26.50
C VAL A 116 26.60 14.12 27.76
N LYS A 117 26.68 15.00 28.76
CA LYS A 117 25.96 14.83 30.04
C LYS A 117 24.44 15.08 29.93
N LEU A 118 24.03 15.82 28.90
CA LEU A 118 22.63 16.17 28.64
C LEU A 118 22.00 15.26 27.60
N SER A 119 22.79 14.77 26.62
CA SER A 119 22.29 13.88 25.58
C SER A 119 21.85 12.53 26.14
N TYR A 120 20.61 12.12 25.87
CA TYR A 120 20.07 10.88 26.43
C TYR A 120 20.74 9.62 25.88
N VAL A 121 21.29 9.68 24.68
CA VAL A 121 22.04 8.56 24.08
C VAL A 121 23.35 8.26 24.82
N SER A 122 23.94 9.22 25.52
CA SER A 122 25.19 8.99 26.27
C SER A 122 25.03 7.94 27.37
N VAL A 123 23.82 7.80 27.92
CA VAL A 123 23.49 6.75 28.89
C VAL A 123 23.58 5.36 28.24
N GLY A 124 23.13 5.23 26.99
CA GLY A 124 23.25 4.00 26.21
C GLY A 124 24.70 3.68 25.82
N MET A 125 25.57 4.68 25.76
CA MET A 125 27.01 4.50 25.48
C MET A 125 27.81 4.01 26.70
N ASN A 126 27.26 4.15 27.91
CA ASN A 126 27.88 3.62 29.11
C ASN A 126 27.66 2.11 29.22
N LYS A 127 28.75 1.34 29.22
CA LYS A 127 28.77 -0.14 29.27
C LYS A 127 27.92 -0.73 30.40
N GLU A 128 27.81 -0.04 31.55
CA GLU A 128 27.04 -0.52 32.70
C GLU A 128 25.52 -0.45 32.48
N HIS A 129 25.05 0.49 31.65
CA HIS A 129 23.63 0.79 31.47
C HIS A 129 23.12 0.51 30.06
N THR A 130 23.98 0.21 29.09
CA THR A 130 23.61 -0.03 27.68
C THR A 130 22.42 -0.98 27.52
N LEU A 131 22.45 -2.16 28.15
CA LEU A 131 21.38 -3.15 28.01
C LEU A 131 20.05 -2.68 28.60
N GLN A 132 20.09 -2.05 29.78
CA GLN A 132 18.90 -1.50 30.42
C GLN A 132 18.32 -0.34 29.61
N TRP A 133 19.18 0.49 29.02
CA TRP A 133 18.79 1.60 28.14
C TRP A 133 18.13 1.10 26.86
N ILE A 134 18.65 0.05 26.24
CA ILE A 134 18.03 -0.56 25.05
C ILE A 134 16.61 -1.01 25.36
N GLN A 135 16.45 -1.79 26.44
CA GLN A 135 15.12 -2.29 26.82
C GLN A 135 14.17 -1.14 27.15
N HIS A 136 14.66 -0.13 27.88
CA HIS A 136 13.90 1.07 28.19
C HIS A 136 13.42 1.79 26.93
N MET A 137 14.30 2.01 25.96
CA MET A 137 13.96 2.69 24.71
C MET A 137 12.98 1.88 23.88
N LYS A 138 13.09 0.54 23.83
CA LYS A 138 12.08 -0.32 23.18
C LYS A 138 10.69 -0.09 23.77
N ASP A 139 10.59 -0.05 25.09
CA ASP A 139 9.30 0.15 25.75
C ASP A 139 8.75 1.58 25.57
N VAL A 140 9.63 2.60 25.58
CA VAL A 140 9.25 3.99 25.29
C VAL A 140 8.71 4.15 23.86
N LEU A 141 9.43 3.63 22.86
CA LEU A 141 9.02 3.72 21.46
C LEU A 141 7.72 2.93 21.21
N HIS A 142 7.55 1.79 21.87
CA HIS A 142 6.29 1.03 21.83
C HIS A 142 5.11 1.80 22.43
N ILE A 143 5.31 2.48 23.56
CA ILE A 143 4.29 3.34 24.17
C ILE A 143 3.93 4.49 23.22
N ALA A 144 4.91 5.08 22.55
CA ALA A 144 4.68 6.11 21.54
C ALA A 144 3.82 5.59 20.38
N CYS A 145 4.08 4.38 19.88
CA CYS A 145 3.24 3.73 18.86
C CYS A 145 1.79 3.53 19.34
N LYS A 146 1.60 3.00 20.55
CA LYS A 146 0.26 2.83 21.14
C LYS A 146 -0.48 4.17 21.32
N LEU A 147 0.23 5.22 21.71
CA LEU A 147 -0.35 6.56 21.84
C LEU A 147 -0.80 7.09 20.48
N LEU A 148 0.03 6.93 19.44
CA LEU A 148 -0.29 7.31 18.06
C LEU A 148 -1.60 6.66 17.57
N GLU A 149 -1.85 5.40 17.91
CA GLU A 149 -3.09 4.71 17.52
C GLU A 149 -4.34 5.31 18.17
N THR A 150 -4.21 5.91 19.36
CA THR A 150 -5.35 6.51 20.10
C THR A 150 -5.67 7.93 19.66
N LEU A 151 -4.72 8.64 19.06
CA LEU A 151 -4.87 10.05 18.69
C LEU A 151 -5.73 10.22 17.43
N GLN A 152 -6.37 11.37 17.32
CA GLN A 152 -7.19 11.81 16.20
C GLN A 152 -6.52 13.01 15.51
N ALA A 153 -6.28 12.90 14.21
CA ALA A 153 -5.58 13.94 13.46
C ALA A 153 -6.38 15.25 13.30
N GLU A 154 -7.70 15.22 13.53
CA GLU A 154 -8.60 16.38 13.41
C GLU A 154 -8.38 17.42 14.51
N VAL A 155 -8.08 16.95 15.71
CA VAL A 155 -7.91 17.83 16.86
C VAL A 155 -6.53 18.45 16.78
N SER A 156 -6.47 19.78 16.65
CA SER A 156 -5.20 20.50 16.45
C SER A 156 -4.17 20.25 17.57
N SER A 157 -4.61 20.05 18.81
CA SER A 157 -3.73 19.67 19.93
C SER A 157 -3.17 18.26 19.75
N GLU A 158 -4.00 17.30 19.33
CA GLU A 158 -3.58 15.92 19.10
C GLU A 158 -2.70 15.78 17.86
N ASN A 159 -2.90 16.59 16.82
CA ASN A 159 -2.02 16.64 15.66
C ASN A 159 -0.60 17.10 16.02
N ARG A 160 -0.47 18.02 17.00
CA ARG A 160 0.84 18.37 17.58
C ARG A 160 1.47 17.18 18.31
N LEU A 161 0.67 16.35 19.00
CA LEU A 161 1.15 15.13 19.65
C LEU A 161 1.55 14.05 18.64
N ILE A 162 0.79 13.88 17.55
CA ILE A 162 1.16 12.99 16.45
C ILE A 162 2.52 13.41 15.90
N SER A 163 2.71 14.70 15.62
CA SER A 163 3.98 15.24 15.15
C SER A 163 5.12 15.00 16.14
N LEU A 164 4.87 15.20 17.44
CA LEU A 164 5.84 14.94 18.51
C LEU A 164 6.27 13.47 18.57
N TYR A 165 5.32 12.54 18.58
CA TYR A 165 5.63 11.11 18.67
C TYR A 165 6.24 10.56 17.39
N LEU A 166 5.81 11.03 16.21
CA LEU A 166 6.47 10.69 14.95
C LEU A 166 7.91 11.21 14.92
N HIS A 167 8.16 12.42 15.41
CA HIS A 167 9.52 12.95 15.52
C HIS A 167 10.37 12.15 16.52
N LEU A 168 9.80 11.75 17.66
CA LEU A 168 10.47 10.87 18.62
C LEU A 168 10.91 9.54 17.97
N LEU A 169 9.99 8.88 17.23
CA LEU A 169 10.31 7.66 16.49
C LEU A 169 11.40 7.93 15.44
N LEU A 170 11.31 9.05 14.71
CA LEU A 170 12.30 9.42 13.68
C LEU A 170 13.69 9.62 14.29
N THR A 171 13.80 10.25 15.45
CA THR A 171 15.07 10.53 16.11
C THR A 171 15.74 9.23 16.58
N PHE A 172 15.02 8.32 17.23
CA PHE A 172 15.64 7.09 17.76
C PHE A 172 15.80 5.94 16.76
N THR A 173 15.32 6.11 15.52
CA THR A 173 15.47 5.12 14.44
C THR A 173 16.57 5.46 13.44
N ALA A 174 17.28 6.59 13.59
CA ALA A 174 18.46 6.87 12.78
C ALA A 174 19.47 7.77 13.51
N THR A 175 20.75 7.40 13.38
CA THR A 175 21.87 8.10 14.02
C THR A 175 22.18 9.48 13.43
N ASN A 176 21.74 9.74 12.19
CA ASN A 176 21.93 11.03 11.51
C ASN A 176 21.19 12.20 12.18
N THR A 177 20.18 11.88 12.99
CA THR A 177 19.42 12.86 13.76
C THR A 177 20.13 13.26 15.06
N TRP A 178 21.15 12.51 15.51
CA TRP A 178 21.79 12.74 16.80
C TRP A 178 22.90 13.77 16.65
N ARG A 179 22.71 14.97 17.22
CA ARG A 179 23.68 16.06 17.09
C ARG A 179 25.05 15.70 17.68
N LEU A 180 25.07 14.91 18.76
CA LEU A 180 26.29 14.41 19.40
C LEU A 180 27.20 13.63 18.44
N LEU A 181 26.63 12.90 17.48
CA LEU A 181 27.39 12.09 16.50
C LEU A 181 27.88 12.87 15.29
N ARG A 182 27.56 14.18 15.20
CA ARG A 182 28.15 15.07 14.19
C ARG A 182 29.54 15.58 14.59
N LEU A 183 29.92 15.41 15.85
CA LEU A 183 31.24 15.76 16.34
C LEU A 183 32.25 14.66 15.93
N GLU A 184 33.40 15.06 15.37
CA GLU A 184 34.44 14.15 14.86
C GLU A 184 34.89 13.11 15.91
N ASN A 185 34.93 13.50 17.19
CA ASN A 185 35.33 12.63 18.30
C ASN A 185 34.43 11.40 18.51
N PHE A 186 33.18 11.44 18.02
CA PHE A 186 32.20 10.36 18.20
C PHE A 186 31.88 9.61 16.90
N GLU A 187 32.51 9.98 15.78
CA GLU A 187 32.37 9.30 14.49
C GLU A 187 32.73 7.80 14.54
N PRO A 188 33.78 7.35 15.28
CA PRO A 188 34.12 5.93 15.38
C PRO A 188 33.02 5.07 16.02
N LEU A 189 32.12 5.67 16.80
CA LEU A 189 31.02 4.97 17.48
C LEU A 189 29.78 4.85 16.60
N ARG A 190 29.73 5.56 15.46
CA ARG A 190 28.58 5.57 14.55
C ARG A 190 28.18 4.18 14.05
N PRO A 191 29.09 3.26 13.66
CA PRO A 191 28.70 1.93 13.21
C PRO A 191 28.04 1.10 14.32
N ALA A 192 28.51 1.19 15.57
CA ALA A 192 27.92 0.49 16.70
C ALA A 192 26.52 1.04 17.03
N LEU A 193 26.35 2.36 16.94
CA LEU A 193 25.07 3.01 17.17
C LEU A 193 24.07 2.81 16.02
N ASN A 194 24.54 2.62 14.79
CA ASN A 194 23.67 2.18 13.69
C ASN A 194 23.07 0.79 13.99
N LYS A 195 23.90 -0.18 14.42
CA LYS A 195 23.41 -1.49 14.85
C LYS A 195 22.42 -1.39 16.03
N LEU A 196 22.63 -0.43 16.94
CA LEU A 196 21.70 -0.14 18.02
C LEU A 196 20.34 0.33 17.47
N THR A 197 20.33 1.28 16.54
CA THR A 197 19.09 1.75 15.89
C THR A 197 18.41 0.65 15.08
N GLU A 198 19.16 -0.24 14.43
CA GLU A 198 18.63 -1.41 13.74
C GLU A 198 17.93 -2.37 14.71
N ASN A 199 18.49 -2.61 15.89
CA ASN A 199 17.86 -3.44 16.93
C ASN A 199 16.56 -2.80 17.44
N LEU A 200 16.57 -1.49 17.69
CA LEU A 200 15.36 -0.75 18.09
C LEU A 200 14.28 -0.81 16.99
N MET A 201 14.65 -0.61 15.73
CA MET A 201 13.75 -0.74 14.58
C MET A 201 13.19 -2.16 14.44
N GLY A 202 14.03 -3.18 14.58
CA GLY A 202 13.59 -4.58 14.52
C GLY A 202 12.56 -4.93 15.60
N ASP A 203 12.76 -4.43 16.82
CA ASP A 203 11.81 -4.59 17.92
C ASP A 203 10.49 -3.85 17.66
N LEU A 204 10.56 -2.61 17.15
CA LEU A 204 9.38 -1.84 16.76
C LEU A 204 8.56 -2.54 15.68
N VAL A 205 9.22 -3.08 14.65
CA VAL A 205 8.53 -3.86 13.61
C VAL A 205 7.87 -5.10 14.22
N ALA A 206 8.58 -5.83 15.08
CA ALA A 206 8.02 -7.01 15.75
C ALA A 206 6.80 -6.69 16.63
N ARG A 207 6.75 -5.48 17.20
CA ARG A 207 5.65 -4.97 18.02
C ARG A 207 4.53 -4.28 17.24
N GLY A 208 4.60 -4.23 15.91
CA GLY A 208 3.52 -3.70 15.06
C GLY A 208 3.72 -2.27 14.55
N LEU A 209 4.95 -1.83 14.25
CA LEU A 209 5.19 -0.50 13.66
C LEU A 209 4.33 -0.24 12.41
N TYR A 210 4.31 -1.18 11.44
CA TYR A 210 3.56 -1.00 10.20
C TYR A 210 2.05 -0.87 10.43
N THR A 211 1.50 -1.61 11.39
CA THR A 211 0.08 -1.48 11.77
C THR A 211 -0.18 -0.11 12.39
N THR A 212 0.69 0.39 13.26
CA THR A 212 0.56 1.74 13.82
C THR A 212 0.62 2.82 12.72
N LEU A 213 1.59 2.72 11.80
CA LEU A 213 1.72 3.67 10.69
C LEU A 213 0.50 3.65 9.77
N ASN A 214 -0.05 2.46 9.47
CA ASN A 214 -1.31 2.33 8.74
C ASN A 214 -2.46 3.07 9.43
N HIS A 215 -2.63 2.88 10.75
CA HIS A 215 -3.68 3.56 11.51
C HIS A 215 -3.55 5.09 11.42
N VAL A 216 -2.32 5.62 11.52
CA VAL A 216 -2.05 7.06 11.40
C VAL A 216 -2.39 7.55 9.99
N LEU A 217 -1.98 6.84 8.95
CA LEU A 217 -2.27 7.22 7.55
C LEU A 217 -3.77 7.15 7.24
N VAL A 218 -4.45 6.07 7.59
CA VAL A 218 -5.89 5.92 7.31
C VAL A 218 -6.70 6.98 8.03
N LYS A 219 -6.42 7.25 9.32
CA LYS A 219 -7.12 8.30 10.08
C LYS A 219 -6.80 9.71 9.57
N GLY A 220 -5.61 9.91 9.02
CA GLY A 220 -5.11 11.22 8.62
C GLY A 220 -5.36 11.62 7.16
N LEU A 221 -5.44 10.64 6.25
CA LEU A 221 -5.55 10.83 4.80
C LEU A 221 -6.91 10.46 4.24
N CYS A 222 -7.51 9.36 4.70
CA CYS A 222 -8.72 8.79 4.11
C CYS A 222 -9.98 9.46 4.66
N ARG A 223 -10.05 10.79 4.53
CA ARG A 223 -11.20 11.61 4.92
C ARG A 223 -11.49 12.71 3.91
N GLY A 224 -12.69 13.29 3.96
CA GLY A 224 -13.10 14.39 3.08
C GLY A 224 -12.16 15.63 3.13
N ARG A 225 -11.42 15.83 4.23
CA ARG A 225 -10.30 16.80 4.33
C ARG A 225 -9.07 16.13 4.93
N ILE A 226 -7.92 16.35 4.32
CA ILE A 226 -6.63 15.82 4.78
C ILE A 226 -6.28 16.47 6.13
N ALA A 227 -6.10 15.66 7.17
CA ALA A 227 -5.80 16.12 8.52
C ALA A 227 -4.29 16.13 8.82
N LEU A 228 -3.51 15.24 8.17
CA LEU A 228 -2.05 15.21 8.30
C LEU A 228 -1.37 16.24 7.39
N ARG A 229 -0.35 16.90 7.92
CA ARG A 229 0.49 17.84 7.15
C ARG A 229 1.62 17.11 6.44
N GLY A 230 2.13 17.69 5.36
CA GLY A 230 3.24 17.15 4.54
C GLY A 230 4.41 16.57 5.36
N PRO A 231 4.99 17.30 6.34
CA PRO A 231 6.11 16.78 7.14
C PRO A 231 5.78 15.52 7.95
N ALA A 232 4.55 15.39 8.46
CA ALA A 232 4.12 14.20 9.19
C ALA A 232 4.01 13.00 8.24
N ILE A 233 3.48 13.21 7.03
CA ILE A 233 3.38 12.19 5.99
C ILE A 233 4.79 11.74 5.57
N THR A 234 5.68 12.68 5.27
CA THR A 234 7.10 12.39 4.95
C THR A 234 7.74 11.56 6.05
N THR A 235 7.54 11.93 7.32
CA THR A 235 8.07 11.18 8.47
C THR A 235 7.54 9.76 8.53
N VAL A 236 6.22 9.55 8.31
CA VAL A 236 5.63 8.21 8.27
C VAL A 236 6.22 7.38 7.14
N ILE A 237 6.37 7.94 5.94
CA ILE A 237 6.99 7.23 4.81
C ILE A 237 8.45 6.90 5.14
N THR A 238 9.25 7.84 5.65
CA THR A 238 10.63 7.58 6.08
C THR A 238 10.71 6.45 7.11
N LEU A 239 9.83 6.45 8.12
CA LEU A 239 9.77 5.40 9.14
C LEU A 239 9.37 4.03 8.57
N SER A 240 8.58 4.00 7.50
CA SER A 240 8.23 2.75 6.81
C SER A 240 9.37 2.22 5.94
N LEU A 241 10.18 3.11 5.35
CA LEU A 241 11.28 2.73 4.44
C LEU A 241 12.57 2.35 5.16
N ARG A 242 12.87 2.94 6.33
CA ARG A 242 14.11 2.65 7.06
C ARG A 242 14.28 1.17 7.43
N PRO A 243 13.28 0.48 8.03
CA PRO A 243 13.41 -0.94 8.32
C PRO A 243 13.57 -1.80 7.06
N LEU A 244 12.92 -1.43 5.96
CA LEU A 244 13.09 -2.10 4.66
C LEU A 244 14.53 -1.99 4.18
N ALA A 245 15.09 -0.78 4.15
CA ALA A 245 16.46 -0.54 3.70
C ALA A 245 17.49 -1.26 4.59
N ALA A 246 17.32 -1.20 5.92
CA ALA A 246 18.22 -1.86 6.88
C ALA A 246 18.24 -3.39 6.72
N ALA A 247 17.10 -4.00 6.40
CA ALA A 247 16.97 -5.43 6.17
C ALA A 247 17.09 -5.83 4.69
N GLN A 248 17.65 -4.95 3.84
CA GLN A 248 17.87 -5.18 2.41
C GLN A 248 16.61 -5.66 1.66
N TYR A 249 15.45 -5.11 2.03
CA TYR A 249 14.15 -5.43 1.43
C TYR A 249 13.73 -6.90 1.55
N SER A 250 13.99 -7.53 2.71
CA SER A 250 13.49 -8.88 2.99
C SER A 250 12.00 -9.06 2.65
N GLU A 251 11.63 -10.22 2.09
CA GLU A 251 10.26 -10.52 1.64
C GLU A 251 9.21 -10.32 2.74
N LYS A 252 9.54 -10.68 3.99
CA LYS A 252 8.65 -10.50 5.13
C LYS A 252 8.29 -9.03 5.34
N LEU A 253 9.27 -8.13 5.31
CA LEU A 253 9.03 -6.70 5.50
C LEU A 253 8.37 -6.09 4.28
N LEU A 254 8.72 -6.53 3.08
CA LEU A 254 8.10 -6.07 1.84
C LEU A 254 6.61 -6.45 1.80
N SER A 255 6.26 -7.65 2.28
CA SER A 255 4.87 -8.06 2.50
C SER A 255 4.14 -7.13 3.47
N LEU A 256 4.73 -6.86 4.65
CA LEU A 256 4.13 -5.95 5.63
C LEU A 256 3.96 -4.52 5.09
N ALA A 257 4.96 -3.99 4.38
CA ALA A 257 4.88 -2.66 3.77
C ALA A 257 3.83 -2.61 2.65
N THR A 258 3.70 -3.68 1.86
CA THR A 258 2.68 -3.77 0.80
C THR A 258 1.28 -3.80 1.42
N ILE A 259 1.09 -4.59 2.48
CA ILE A 259 -0.20 -4.79 3.15
C ILE A 259 -0.62 -3.59 3.98
N HIS A 260 0.31 -2.89 4.65
CA HIS A 260 -0.04 -1.83 5.60
C HIS A 260 0.24 -0.42 5.10
N ILE A 261 1.15 -0.22 4.14
CA ILE A 261 1.48 1.11 3.61
C ILE A 261 0.94 1.26 2.19
N MET A 262 1.34 0.38 1.27
CA MET A 262 0.97 0.53 -0.15
C MET A 262 -0.51 0.27 -0.46
N SER A 263 -1.24 -0.36 0.45
CA SER A 263 -2.69 -0.57 0.36
C SER A 263 -3.53 0.58 0.93
N VAL A 264 -2.89 1.60 1.54
CA VAL A 264 -3.61 2.74 2.12
C VAL A 264 -4.34 3.49 1.00
N PRO A 265 -5.66 3.75 1.12
CA PRO A 265 -6.43 4.41 0.08
C PRO A 265 -5.83 5.75 -0.34
N ALA A 266 -5.68 5.95 -1.65
CA ALA A 266 -5.18 7.17 -2.26
C ALA A 266 -3.81 7.68 -1.76
N LEU A 267 -2.99 6.81 -1.15
CA LEU A 267 -1.70 7.20 -0.58
C LEU A 267 -0.84 7.96 -1.59
N VAL A 268 -0.58 7.37 -2.75
CA VAL A 268 0.34 7.96 -3.76
C VAL A 268 -0.20 9.30 -4.26
N HIS A 269 -1.52 9.44 -4.37
CA HIS A 269 -2.15 10.70 -4.75
C HIS A 269 -1.86 11.80 -3.71
N HIS A 270 -1.98 11.46 -2.42
CA HIS A 270 -1.66 12.38 -1.33
C HIS A 270 -0.16 12.70 -1.25
N LEU A 271 0.72 11.75 -1.56
CA LEU A 271 2.16 12.01 -1.61
C LEU A 271 2.50 13.01 -2.71
N VAL A 272 1.99 12.82 -3.93
CA VAL A 272 2.25 13.75 -5.05
C VAL A 272 1.70 15.16 -4.77
N THR A 273 0.53 15.27 -4.14
CA THR A 273 -0.15 16.56 -3.93
C THR A 273 0.28 17.33 -2.68
N VAL A 274 0.58 16.63 -1.56
CA VAL A 274 0.82 17.25 -0.24
C VAL A 274 2.27 17.08 0.23
N ALA A 275 2.96 16.02 -0.19
CA ALA A 275 4.29 15.65 0.32
C ALA A 275 5.19 15.12 -0.81
N SER A 276 5.52 15.98 -1.78
CA SER A 276 6.28 15.58 -2.98
C SER A 276 7.65 14.98 -2.65
N GLU A 277 8.31 15.44 -1.58
CA GLU A 277 9.54 14.85 -1.04
C GLU A 277 9.36 13.36 -0.71
N ALA A 278 8.22 12.98 -0.12
CA ALA A 278 7.92 11.60 0.22
C ALA A 278 7.66 10.74 -1.01
N SER A 279 7.07 11.31 -2.06
CA SER A 279 6.96 10.65 -3.37
C SER A 279 8.34 10.38 -3.97
N GLN A 280 9.25 11.37 -3.94
CA GLN A 280 10.62 11.22 -4.44
C GLN A 280 11.41 10.15 -3.66
N MET A 281 11.19 10.04 -2.34
CA MET A 281 11.80 8.96 -1.55
C MET A 281 11.35 7.57 -2.02
N LEU A 282 10.06 7.37 -2.34
CA LEU A 282 9.58 6.09 -2.86
C LEU A 282 10.26 5.71 -4.18
N CYS A 283 10.41 6.70 -5.08
CA CYS A 283 11.10 6.51 -6.35
C CYS A 283 12.60 6.22 -6.14
N HIS A 284 13.28 6.96 -5.26
CA HIS A 284 14.69 6.76 -4.95
C HIS A 284 14.95 5.36 -4.36
N HIS A 285 14.07 4.90 -3.49
CA HIS A 285 14.11 3.55 -2.93
C HIS A 285 13.57 2.47 -3.87
N GLY A 286 13.18 2.81 -5.11
CA GLY A 286 12.65 1.89 -6.12
C GLY A 286 11.53 0.99 -5.58
N ILE A 287 10.59 1.56 -4.83
CA ILE A 287 9.52 0.81 -4.18
C ILE A 287 8.53 0.25 -5.19
N PHE A 288 8.26 1.00 -6.28
CA PHE A 288 7.39 0.53 -7.36
C PHE A 288 7.89 -0.79 -7.95
N GLU A 289 9.16 -0.83 -8.39
CA GLU A 289 9.80 -2.04 -8.93
C GLU A 289 9.73 -3.21 -7.96
N ARG A 290 10.18 -3.00 -6.72
CA ARG A 290 10.23 -4.06 -5.70
C ARG A 290 8.86 -4.63 -5.38
N VAL A 291 7.83 -3.78 -5.25
CA VAL A 291 6.46 -4.24 -4.95
C VAL A 291 5.89 -5.00 -6.16
N VAL A 292 6.08 -4.51 -7.39
CA VAL A 292 5.61 -5.22 -8.59
C VAL A 292 6.28 -6.59 -8.71
N GLU A 293 7.60 -6.68 -8.51
CA GLU A 293 8.33 -7.95 -8.54
C GLU A 293 7.88 -8.91 -7.43
N PHE A 294 7.64 -8.40 -6.23
CA PHE A 294 7.17 -9.20 -5.10
C PHE A 294 5.77 -9.77 -5.32
N VAL A 295 4.84 -8.93 -5.81
CA VAL A 295 3.45 -9.30 -6.07
C VAL A 295 3.30 -10.16 -7.32
N GLN A 296 4.26 -10.12 -8.25
CA GLN A 296 4.24 -10.98 -9.44
C GLN A 296 4.24 -12.48 -9.08
N THR A 297 4.80 -12.87 -7.94
CA THR A 297 4.75 -14.25 -7.47
C THR A 297 3.34 -14.61 -7.02
N GLU A 298 2.73 -15.64 -7.62
CA GLU A 298 1.35 -16.05 -7.37
C GLU A 298 1.06 -16.35 -5.89
N GLN A 299 2.01 -16.97 -5.19
CA GLN A 299 1.90 -17.23 -3.74
C GLN A 299 1.82 -15.92 -2.95
N ASN A 300 2.69 -14.94 -3.24
CA ASN A 300 2.71 -13.66 -2.54
C ASN A 300 1.44 -12.86 -2.82
N LEU A 301 1.00 -12.84 -4.09
CA LEU A 301 -0.27 -12.22 -4.47
C LEU A 301 -1.45 -12.82 -3.69
N ARG A 302 -1.50 -14.15 -3.59
CA ARG A 302 -2.56 -14.83 -2.84
C ARG A 302 -2.53 -14.50 -1.35
N ILE A 303 -1.34 -14.45 -0.73
CA ILE A 303 -1.19 -14.06 0.67
C ILE A 303 -1.67 -12.62 0.88
N ILE A 304 -1.22 -11.69 0.02
CA ILE A 304 -1.60 -10.29 0.09
C ILE A 304 -3.11 -10.15 -0.10
N PHE A 305 -3.70 -10.78 -1.12
CA PHE A 305 -5.14 -10.69 -1.39
C PHE A 305 -6.00 -11.40 -0.35
N ASN A 306 -5.52 -12.44 0.31
CA ASN A 306 -6.26 -13.05 1.42
C ASN A 306 -6.20 -12.19 2.69
N THR A 307 -5.14 -11.39 2.84
CA THR A 307 -4.94 -10.50 3.99
C THR A 307 -5.63 -9.15 3.77
N LEU A 308 -5.58 -8.63 2.54
CA LEU A 308 -6.27 -7.43 2.10
C LEU A 308 -7.64 -7.80 1.57
N GLU A 309 -8.69 -7.26 2.16
CA GLU A 309 -10.03 -7.40 1.58
C GLU A 309 -10.07 -6.79 0.17
N GLY A 310 -11.01 -7.24 -0.69
CA GLY A 310 -11.06 -6.84 -2.11
C GLY A 310 -11.00 -5.32 -2.35
N SER A 311 -11.57 -4.51 -1.44
CA SER A 311 -11.51 -3.05 -1.48
C SER A 311 -10.11 -2.48 -1.22
N TYR A 312 -9.34 -3.03 -0.29
CA TYR A 312 -7.95 -2.61 -0.03
C TYR A 312 -6.99 -3.16 -1.08
N ALA A 313 -7.27 -4.31 -1.69
CA ALA A 313 -6.54 -4.79 -2.86
C ALA A 313 -6.72 -3.83 -4.06
N LEU A 314 -7.92 -3.25 -4.23
CA LEU A 314 -8.17 -2.21 -5.21
C LEU A 314 -7.39 -0.92 -4.90
N CYS A 315 -7.26 -0.56 -3.62
CA CYS A 315 -6.44 0.58 -3.19
C CYS A 315 -4.95 0.36 -3.49
N LEU A 316 -4.45 -0.85 -3.27
CA LEU A 316 -3.09 -1.25 -3.69
C LEU A 316 -2.92 -1.10 -5.20
N LEU A 317 -3.87 -1.62 -5.99
CA LEU A 317 -3.84 -1.47 -7.45
C LEU A 317 -3.80 0.00 -7.87
N ALA A 318 -4.66 0.84 -7.29
CA ALA A 318 -4.72 2.27 -7.58
C ALA A 318 -3.40 2.99 -7.29
N ASN A 319 -2.77 2.69 -6.15
CA ASN A 319 -1.46 3.24 -5.81
C ASN A 319 -0.35 2.77 -6.78
N LEU A 320 -0.35 1.50 -7.19
CA LEU A 320 0.60 0.99 -8.19
C LEU A 320 0.40 1.63 -9.57
N VAL A 321 -0.85 1.86 -9.97
CA VAL A 321 -1.19 2.55 -11.23
C VAL A 321 -0.72 4.00 -11.21
N GLN A 322 -0.83 4.69 -10.08
CA GLN A 322 -0.31 6.05 -10.01
C GLN A 322 1.23 6.08 -10.00
N LEU A 323 1.88 5.16 -9.28
CA LEU A 323 3.35 5.06 -9.33
C LEU A 323 3.87 4.75 -10.73
N SER A 324 3.16 3.90 -11.49
CA SER A 324 3.54 3.62 -12.88
C SER A 324 3.40 4.85 -13.78
N PHE A 325 2.44 5.74 -13.50
CA PHE A 325 2.29 7.01 -14.19
C PHE A 325 3.40 8.02 -13.84
N GLU A 326 3.81 8.10 -12.57
CA GLU A 326 4.90 8.98 -12.14
C GLU A 326 6.26 8.53 -12.68
N GLU A 327 6.53 7.22 -12.66
CA GLU A 327 7.79 6.62 -13.14
C GLU A 327 7.74 6.15 -14.61
N ARG A 328 6.80 6.72 -15.39
CA ARG A 328 6.51 6.33 -16.78
C ARG A 328 7.72 6.39 -17.72
N ASP A 329 8.59 7.38 -17.53
CA ASP A 329 9.72 7.67 -18.42
C ASP A 329 11.00 6.92 -18.02
N ALA A 330 10.97 6.13 -16.93
CA ALA A 330 12.16 5.46 -16.39
C ALA A 330 11.93 3.95 -16.24
N ILE A 331 11.44 3.53 -15.07
CA ILE A 331 11.37 2.13 -14.65
C ILE A 331 10.15 1.44 -15.26
N PHE A 332 9.03 2.17 -15.43
CA PHE A 332 7.79 1.58 -15.93
C PHE A 332 7.93 1.01 -17.35
N LEU A 333 8.72 1.66 -18.22
CA LEU A 333 8.94 1.18 -19.59
C LEU A 333 9.55 -0.24 -19.65
N LYS A 334 10.31 -0.63 -18.61
CA LYS A 334 10.90 -1.97 -18.48
C LYS A 334 9.98 -2.95 -17.75
N LEU A 335 9.17 -2.46 -16.80
CA LEU A 335 8.29 -3.29 -15.97
C LEU A 335 6.91 -3.55 -16.58
N ALA A 336 6.48 -2.70 -17.53
CA ALA A 336 5.14 -2.73 -18.14
C ALA A 336 4.74 -4.14 -18.60
N PHE A 337 5.65 -4.84 -19.28
CA PHE A 337 5.48 -6.24 -19.67
C PHE A 337 6.74 -7.07 -19.35
N PRO A 338 6.60 -8.29 -18.81
CA PRO A 338 5.36 -8.97 -18.45
C PRO A 338 4.88 -8.68 -17.01
N LYS A 339 5.72 -8.07 -16.16
CA LYS A 339 5.52 -8.05 -14.71
C LYS A 339 4.29 -7.25 -14.28
N PHE A 340 4.22 -5.97 -14.67
CA PHE A 340 3.10 -5.10 -14.32
C PHE A 340 1.77 -5.58 -14.92
N ASN A 341 1.78 -5.98 -16.20
CA ASN A 341 0.61 -6.59 -16.85
C ASN A 341 0.05 -7.76 -16.01
N PHE A 342 0.91 -8.70 -15.61
CA PHE A 342 0.50 -9.84 -14.80
C PHE A 342 -0.12 -9.40 -13.46
N VAL A 343 0.53 -8.50 -12.73
CA VAL A 343 0.05 -8.02 -11.42
C VAL A 343 -1.31 -7.36 -11.54
N VAL A 344 -1.50 -6.45 -12.50
CA VAL A 344 -2.78 -5.77 -12.73
C VAL A 344 -3.88 -6.77 -13.09
N THR A 345 -3.60 -7.67 -14.04
CA THR A 345 -4.57 -8.70 -14.47
C THR A 345 -5.02 -9.56 -13.30
N ARG A 346 -4.07 -10.09 -12.51
CA ARG A 346 -4.38 -10.98 -11.39
C ARG A 346 -5.08 -10.28 -10.24
N LEU A 347 -4.70 -9.04 -9.90
CA LEU A 347 -5.42 -8.26 -8.88
C LEU A 347 -6.87 -8.00 -9.30
N LEU A 348 -7.11 -7.67 -10.58
CA LEU A 348 -8.47 -7.45 -11.10
C LEU A 348 -9.30 -8.74 -11.15
N GLU A 349 -8.70 -9.87 -11.55
CA GLU A 349 -9.39 -11.18 -11.50
C GLU A 349 -9.82 -11.53 -10.08
N LYS A 350 -8.92 -11.37 -9.10
CA LYS A 350 -9.23 -11.62 -7.69
C LYS A 350 -10.29 -10.66 -7.13
N CYS A 351 -10.27 -9.39 -7.55
CA CYS A 351 -11.36 -8.46 -7.23
C CYS A 351 -12.69 -8.93 -7.82
N GLY A 352 -12.70 -9.44 -9.06
CA GLY A 352 -13.89 -10.01 -9.69
C GLY A 352 -14.43 -11.24 -8.96
N GLU A 353 -13.55 -12.19 -8.63
CA GLU A 353 -13.88 -13.38 -7.81
C GLU A 353 -14.47 -12.98 -6.44
N TYR A 354 -13.92 -11.93 -5.82
CA TYR A 354 -14.41 -11.44 -4.54
C TYR A 354 -15.85 -10.91 -4.64
N VAL A 355 -16.16 -10.12 -5.66
CA VAL A 355 -17.51 -9.57 -5.87
C VAL A 355 -18.54 -10.68 -6.15
N THR A 356 -18.20 -11.67 -6.98
CA THR A 356 -19.11 -12.78 -7.30
C THR A 356 -19.36 -13.70 -6.10
N THR A 357 -18.32 -13.98 -5.31
CA THR A 357 -18.43 -14.87 -4.14
C THR A 357 -19.19 -14.21 -2.97
N LYS A 358 -19.21 -12.88 -2.91
CA LYS A 358 -19.82 -12.10 -1.82
C LYS A 358 -21.15 -11.46 -2.21
N GLN A 359 -21.95 -12.09 -3.06
CA GLN A 359 -23.33 -11.66 -3.31
C GLN A 359 -24.25 -12.18 -2.18
N SER A 360 -25.03 -11.30 -1.55
CA SER A 360 -26.01 -11.61 -0.49
C SER A 360 -27.23 -10.71 -0.65
N SER A 361 -28.32 -10.97 0.07
CA SER A 361 -29.53 -10.13 0.05
C SER A 361 -29.31 -8.72 0.62
N LEU A 362 -28.26 -8.52 1.44
CA LEU A 362 -27.90 -7.22 2.01
C LEU A 362 -26.67 -6.65 1.29
N THR A 363 -26.86 -6.09 0.09
CA THR A 363 -25.78 -5.50 -0.71
C THR A 363 -25.60 -4.01 -0.44
N GLN A 364 -24.35 -3.54 -0.52
CA GLN A 364 -23.99 -2.14 -0.62
C GLN A 364 -23.37 -1.85 -2.00
N TRP A 365 -23.52 -0.61 -2.46
CA TRP A 365 -23.00 -0.19 -3.76
C TRP A 365 -21.59 0.39 -3.63
N HIS A 366 -20.67 -0.11 -4.45
CA HIS A 366 -19.31 0.40 -4.59
C HIS A 366 -19.15 1.11 -5.96
N PRO A 367 -18.78 2.40 -5.99
CA PRO A 367 -18.58 3.17 -7.23
C PRO A 367 -17.71 2.53 -8.31
N VAL A 368 -16.76 1.68 -7.91
CA VAL A 368 -15.82 1.01 -8.82
C VAL A 368 -16.18 -0.47 -9.10
N LEU A 369 -16.62 -1.23 -8.09
CA LEU A 369 -16.82 -2.70 -8.16
C LEU A 369 -18.30 -3.11 -8.27
N GLY A 370 -19.23 -2.17 -8.11
CA GLY A 370 -20.67 -2.45 -8.09
C GLY A 370 -21.16 -3.02 -6.76
N TRP A 371 -22.21 -3.84 -6.81
CA TRP A 371 -22.92 -4.31 -5.62
C TRP A 371 -22.24 -5.53 -4.98
N PHE A 372 -21.96 -5.48 -3.67
CA PHE A 372 -21.55 -6.65 -2.89
C PHE A 372 -21.97 -6.55 -1.42
N SER A 373 -21.97 -7.67 -0.71
CA SER A 373 -22.66 -7.86 0.59
C SER A 373 -22.03 -7.22 1.83
N ARG A 374 -20.86 -6.57 1.71
CA ARG A 374 -20.07 -6.18 2.88
C ARG A 374 -20.11 -4.68 3.10
N PRO A 375 -20.29 -4.21 4.36
CA PRO A 375 -20.19 -2.79 4.66
C PRO A 375 -18.81 -2.25 4.29
N LEU A 376 -18.79 -1.16 3.52
CA LEU A 376 -17.57 -0.40 3.23
C LEU A 376 -17.16 0.41 4.46
N ASP A 377 -15.87 0.37 4.81
CA ASP A 377 -15.32 1.25 5.83
C ASP A 377 -15.54 2.72 5.43
N GLN A 378 -15.92 3.56 6.40
CA GLN A 378 -16.14 4.99 6.18
C GLN A 378 -14.94 5.67 5.49
N HIS A 379 -13.72 5.32 5.90
CA HIS A 379 -12.48 5.84 5.34
C HIS A 379 -12.31 5.52 3.84
N ILE A 380 -12.71 4.31 3.41
CA ILE A 380 -12.65 3.91 2.00
C ILE A 380 -13.65 4.72 1.21
N ASN A 381 -14.87 4.87 1.71
CA ASN A 381 -15.93 5.60 1.01
C ASN A 381 -15.52 7.07 0.73
N GLU A 382 -14.95 7.74 1.74
CA GLU A 382 -14.49 9.13 1.61
C GLU A 382 -13.30 9.30 0.64
N SER A 383 -12.43 8.29 0.52
CA SER A 383 -11.25 8.31 -0.36
C SER A 383 -11.50 7.71 -1.75
N LEU A 384 -12.66 7.10 -1.98
CA LEU A 384 -12.93 6.32 -3.18
C LEU A 384 -12.96 7.16 -4.46
N GLY A 385 -13.35 8.44 -4.37
CA GLY A 385 -13.26 9.39 -5.48
C GLY A 385 -11.82 9.54 -5.98
N LEU A 386 -10.86 9.63 -5.07
CA LEU A 386 -9.44 9.71 -5.39
C LEU A 386 -8.92 8.38 -5.96
N VAL A 387 -9.30 7.25 -5.35
CA VAL A 387 -8.96 5.91 -5.87
C VAL A 387 -9.46 5.73 -7.31
N LYS A 388 -10.67 6.20 -7.64
CA LYS A 388 -11.17 6.21 -9.02
C LYS A 388 -10.28 7.03 -9.94
N THR A 389 -9.87 8.24 -9.55
CA THR A 389 -8.97 9.07 -10.37
C THR A 389 -7.59 8.44 -10.58
N GLN A 390 -7.07 7.73 -9.58
CA GLN A 390 -5.82 6.98 -9.70
C GLN A 390 -5.96 5.83 -10.71
N LEU A 391 -7.03 5.03 -10.62
CA LEU A 391 -7.29 3.95 -11.55
C LEU A 391 -7.47 4.44 -12.98
N GLN A 392 -8.08 5.62 -13.18
CA GLN A 392 -8.21 6.25 -14.50
C GLN A 392 -6.88 6.51 -15.21
N LEU A 393 -5.76 6.59 -14.48
CA LEU A 393 -4.43 6.72 -15.09
C LEU A 393 -4.02 5.45 -15.86
N LEU A 394 -4.58 4.27 -15.54
CA LEU A 394 -4.29 3.02 -16.24
C LEU A 394 -4.69 3.10 -17.72
N TRP A 395 -5.79 3.78 -18.04
CA TRP A 395 -6.23 4.05 -19.41
C TRP A 395 -5.98 5.51 -19.83
N SER A 396 -4.91 6.11 -19.30
CA SER A 396 -4.39 7.39 -19.79
C SER A 396 -3.52 7.19 -21.04
N GLY A 397 -3.44 8.20 -21.91
CA GLY A 397 -2.62 8.14 -23.13
C GLY A 397 -1.17 7.71 -22.88
N PRO A 398 -0.45 8.27 -21.89
CA PRO A 398 0.94 7.87 -21.61
C PRO A 398 1.08 6.39 -21.22
N VAL A 399 0.23 5.88 -20.33
CA VAL A 399 0.30 4.47 -19.89
C VAL A 399 -0.10 3.53 -21.02
N ILE A 400 -1.16 3.85 -21.77
CA ILE A 400 -1.59 3.06 -22.93
C ILE A 400 -0.45 2.97 -23.95
N LYS A 401 0.23 4.09 -24.26
CA LYS A 401 1.35 4.12 -25.22
C LYS A 401 2.50 3.19 -24.81
N ILE A 402 2.81 3.12 -23.51
CA ILE A 402 3.86 2.24 -22.99
C ILE A 402 3.40 0.77 -23.03
N MET A 403 2.19 0.48 -22.54
CA MET A 403 1.63 -0.87 -22.53
C MET A 403 1.46 -1.46 -23.94
N PHE A 404 1.12 -0.64 -24.94
CA PHE A 404 1.01 -1.01 -26.35
C PHE A 404 2.24 -0.60 -27.18
N SER A 405 3.41 -0.48 -26.56
CA SER A 405 4.66 -0.18 -27.27
C SER A 405 5.00 -1.25 -28.33
N THR A 406 4.84 -2.54 -27.99
CA THR A 406 5.00 -3.66 -28.94
C THR A 406 4.06 -3.51 -30.14
N LEU A 407 2.78 -3.18 -29.90
CA LEU A 407 1.79 -2.97 -30.96
C LEU A 407 2.21 -1.80 -31.87
N THR A 408 2.69 -0.71 -31.29
CA THR A 408 3.12 0.47 -32.05
C THR A 408 4.36 0.15 -32.91
N ASN A 409 5.34 -0.57 -32.35
CA ASN A 409 6.53 -1.01 -33.08
C ASN A 409 6.16 -1.95 -34.23
N MET A 410 5.26 -2.91 -33.98
CA MET A 410 4.74 -3.80 -35.02
C MET A 410 4.11 -3.06 -36.20
N VAL A 411 3.40 -1.95 -35.97
CA VAL A 411 2.82 -1.15 -37.05
C VAL A 411 3.91 -0.36 -37.80
N ARG A 412 4.86 0.24 -37.08
CA ARG A 412 5.96 0.99 -37.69
C ARG A 412 6.83 0.11 -38.59
N ASP A 413 7.10 -1.13 -38.18
CA ASP A 413 7.87 -2.08 -38.98
C ASP A 413 7.13 -2.48 -40.27
N GLN A 414 5.78 -2.48 -40.25
CA GLN A 414 5.00 -2.70 -41.46
C GLN A 414 5.09 -1.53 -42.43
N ASP A 415 4.95 -0.30 -41.93
CA ASP A 415 5.04 0.90 -42.77
C ASP A 415 6.44 1.06 -43.38
N ALA A 416 7.49 0.74 -42.62
CA ALA A 416 8.87 0.73 -43.12
C ALA A 416 9.07 -0.30 -44.25
N HIS A 417 8.53 -1.52 -44.08
CA HIS A 417 8.61 -2.56 -45.11
C HIS A 417 7.79 -2.21 -46.37
N ILE A 418 6.72 -1.41 -46.24
CA ILE A 418 5.95 -0.88 -47.38
C ILE A 418 6.76 0.20 -48.13
N GLN A 419 7.54 1.02 -47.42
CA GLN A 419 8.40 2.04 -48.03
C GLN A 419 9.65 1.44 -48.71
N GLU A 420 10.29 0.44 -48.12
CA GLU A 420 11.45 -0.24 -48.74
C GLU A 420 11.06 -1.10 -49.95
N SER A 421 9.89 -1.74 -49.93
CA SER A 421 9.36 -2.50 -51.06
C SER A 421 8.81 -1.63 -52.20
N GLY A 422 8.70 -0.30 -52.00
CA GLY A 422 8.21 0.66 -52.99
C GLY A 422 9.29 1.38 -53.80
N GLY A 423 10.57 1.09 -53.56
CA GLY A 423 11.68 1.69 -54.28
C GLY A 423 11.92 1.03 -55.64
N LEU A 424 11.20 1.48 -56.68
CA LEU A 424 11.66 1.61 -58.08
C LEU A 424 10.48 2.12 -58.95
N THR A 425 10.30 3.44 -59.00
CA THR A 425 10.01 4.29 -60.18
C THR A 425 9.49 5.64 -59.70
N ALA A 426 10.41 6.50 -59.29
CA ALA A 426 10.15 7.94 -59.27
C ALA A 426 10.11 8.44 -60.72
N LEU A 427 8.97 8.98 -61.15
CA LEU A 427 8.89 9.90 -62.27
C LEU A 427 8.56 11.30 -61.73
N PRO A 428 9.25 12.36 -62.20
CA PRO A 428 9.14 13.69 -61.62
C PRO A 428 7.90 14.40 -62.16
N ILE A 429 7.11 15.00 -61.27
CA ILE A 429 6.15 16.04 -61.68
C ILE A 429 6.44 17.28 -60.83
N SER A 430 6.90 18.31 -61.52
CA SER A 430 7.24 19.66 -61.06
C SER A 430 6.00 20.44 -60.57
N PRO A 431 6.20 21.59 -59.88
CA PRO A 431 5.21 22.18 -58.99
C PRO A 431 4.29 23.16 -59.73
N SER A 432 3.03 23.24 -59.31
CA SER A 432 2.22 24.43 -59.51
C SER A 432 1.44 24.76 -58.23
N SER A 433 1.59 26.03 -57.86
CA SER A 433 1.03 26.71 -56.71
C SER A 433 -0.49 26.82 -56.78
N THR A 434 -1.17 26.65 -55.64
CA THR A 434 -1.99 27.71 -55.05
C THR A 434 -2.33 27.39 -53.60
N SER A 435 -2.21 28.44 -52.79
CA SER A 435 -2.29 28.52 -51.35
C SER A 435 -3.74 28.48 -50.85
N ALA A 436 -3.99 27.74 -49.77
CA ALA A 436 -4.93 28.16 -48.73
C ALA A 436 -4.49 27.54 -47.40
N ALA A 437 -3.90 28.38 -46.55
CA ALA A 437 -3.63 28.08 -45.16
C ALA A 437 -4.95 28.06 -44.37
N GLY A 438 -5.12 27.09 -43.47
CA GLY A 438 -6.20 27.13 -42.50
C GLY A 438 -6.46 25.79 -41.80
N SER A 439 -6.14 25.75 -40.50
CA SER A 439 -6.57 24.76 -39.49
C SER A 439 -5.77 23.43 -39.42
N LEU A 440 -4.84 23.40 -38.45
CA LEU A 440 -4.49 22.20 -37.70
C LEU A 440 -5.74 21.77 -36.91
N GLY A 441 -6.52 20.85 -37.48
CA GLY A 441 -7.63 20.17 -36.81
C GLY A 441 -7.26 18.73 -36.56
N VAL A 442 -7.31 18.32 -35.29
CA VAL A 442 -7.21 16.93 -34.81
C VAL A 442 -8.08 16.02 -35.70
N LEU A 443 -7.44 15.18 -36.53
CA LEU A 443 -8.14 14.17 -37.32
C LEU A 443 -8.66 13.10 -36.37
N SER A 444 -9.99 13.05 -36.22
CA SER A 444 -10.69 12.02 -35.44
C SER A 444 -10.41 10.62 -36.02
N SER A 445 -10.05 9.67 -35.15
CA SER A 445 -9.77 8.25 -35.46
C SER A 445 -10.92 7.56 -36.21
N SER A 446 -12.15 8.06 -36.05
CA SER A 446 -13.35 7.64 -36.79
C SER A 446 -13.19 7.80 -38.33
N SER A 447 -12.57 8.90 -38.77
CA SER A 447 -12.39 9.22 -40.20
C SER A 447 -11.34 8.33 -40.88
N LEU A 448 -10.36 7.84 -40.11
CA LEU A 448 -9.30 6.94 -40.58
C LEU A 448 -9.79 5.50 -40.71
N ILE A 449 -10.58 5.02 -39.74
CA ILE A 449 -11.17 3.67 -39.77
C ILE A 449 -12.20 3.57 -40.90
N ARG A 450 -13.04 4.59 -41.10
CA ARG A 450 -14.01 4.63 -42.19
C ARG A 450 -13.33 4.54 -43.55
N LYS A 451 -12.25 5.32 -43.78
CA LYS A 451 -11.43 5.24 -44.99
C LYS A 451 -10.74 3.89 -45.19
N ALA A 452 -10.28 3.24 -44.11
CA ALA A 452 -9.64 1.93 -44.18
C ALA A 452 -10.64 0.80 -44.48
N LEU A 453 -11.87 0.90 -43.97
CA LEU A 453 -12.95 -0.04 -44.22
C LEU A 453 -13.50 0.10 -45.65
N GLU A 454 -13.72 1.34 -46.11
CA GLU A 454 -14.24 1.66 -47.46
C GLU A 454 -13.28 1.18 -48.57
N ARG A 455 -11.96 1.31 -48.38
CA ARG A 455 -10.94 0.81 -49.33
C ARG A 455 -10.98 -0.70 -49.57
N LYS A 456 -11.57 -1.48 -48.65
CA LYS A 456 -11.65 -2.95 -48.78
C LYS A 456 -13.00 -3.41 -49.31
N LEU A 457 -14.08 -2.69 -48.99
CA LEU A 457 -15.41 -2.97 -49.53
C LEU A 457 -15.46 -2.76 -51.06
N SER A 458 -14.76 -1.74 -51.58
CA SER A 458 -14.65 -1.50 -53.04
C SER A 458 -13.82 -2.54 -53.79
N ALA A 459 -13.03 -3.37 -53.10
CA ALA A 459 -12.21 -4.44 -53.70
C ALA A 459 -12.95 -5.80 -53.78
N SER A 460 -14.18 -5.88 -53.27
CA SER A 460 -14.93 -7.14 -53.16
C SER A 460 -15.90 -7.44 -54.31
N SER A 461 -15.95 -6.61 -55.35
CA SER A 461 -16.89 -6.75 -56.47
C SER A 461 -16.19 -7.02 -57.80
N MET A 462 -15.61 -8.22 -57.98
CA MET A 462 -15.38 -8.83 -59.30
C MET A 462 -15.30 -10.37 -59.16
N PRO A 463 -16.22 -11.16 -59.77
CA PRO A 463 -16.07 -12.60 -59.87
C PRO A 463 -15.41 -12.95 -61.21
N GLY A 464 -14.25 -13.59 -61.19
CA GLY A 464 -13.55 -14.01 -62.41
C GLY A 464 -12.32 -14.88 -62.15
N SER A 465 -12.48 -16.18 -62.43
CA SER A 465 -11.47 -17.24 -62.41
C SER A 465 -10.16 -16.88 -63.14
N VAL A 466 -9.01 -16.93 -62.47
CA VAL A 466 -7.72 -17.34 -63.08
C VAL A 466 -6.85 -18.07 -62.04
N LYS A 467 -6.56 -19.35 -62.32
CA LYS A 467 -5.41 -20.09 -61.79
C LYS A 467 -4.14 -19.49 -62.42
N GLY A 468 -3.19 -19.06 -61.62
CA GLY A 468 -1.86 -18.66 -62.11
C GLY A 468 -1.18 -17.69 -61.15
N GLY A 469 0.05 -18.00 -60.75
CA GLY A 469 0.79 -17.27 -59.74
C GLY A 469 0.95 -15.78 -60.05
N GLY A 470 0.82 -14.96 -59.02
CA GLY A 470 0.92 -13.50 -59.11
C GLY A 470 0.31 -12.80 -57.91
N GLY A 471 0.54 -13.31 -56.70
CA GLY A 471 0.11 -12.67 -55.46
C GLY A 471 1.05 -11.55 -55.07
N MET A 472 0.82 -10.33 -55.57
CA MET A 472 1.37 -9.12 -54.94
C MET A 472 0.59 -8.81 -53.66
N ARG A 473 1.22 -9.06 -52.51
CA ARG A 473 1.44 -8.06 -51.46
C ARG A 473 2.43 -8.62 -50.44
N GLY A 474 3.69 -8.22 -50.61
CA GLY A 474 4.79 -8.53 -49.71
C GLY A 474 4.55 -7.96 -48.31
N GLY A 475 4.87 -8.78 -47.32
CA GLY A 475 4.64 -8.55 -45.90
C GLY A 475 4.35 -9.92 -45.29
N GLY A 476 5.36 -10.58 -44.73
CA GLY A 476 5.23 -11.93 -44.19
C GLY A 476 4.01 -12.03 -43.26
N SER A 477 3.10 -12.97 -43.56
CA SER A 477 1.89 -13.18 -42.75
C SER A 477 2.32 -13.48 -41.32
N ARG A 478 2.00 -12.59 -40.38
CA ARG A 478 2.26 -12.83 -38.96
C ARG A 478 1.41 -14.02 -38.53
N LYS A 479 1.98 -14.92 -37.74
CA LYS A 479 1.26 -16.09 -37.23
C LYS A 479 0.60 -15.73 -35.89
N LEU A 480 -0.64 -16.18 -35.72
CA LEU A 480 -1.31 -16.18 -34.42
C LEU A 480 -0.47 -17.02 -33.45
N GLY A 481 -0.07 -16.44 -32.31
CA GLY A 481 0.86 -17.06 -31.36
C GLY A 481 2.34 -16.66 -31.54
N SER A 482 2.68 -15.78 -32.47
CA SER A 482 4.01 -15.13 -32.50
C SER A 482 4.23 -14.29 -31.24
N GLN A 483 5.48 -14.19 -30.77
CA GLN A 483 5.83 -13.54 -29.50
C GLN A 483 5.22 -12.14 -29.35
N ASP A 484 5.27 -11.34 -30.42
CA ASP A 484 4.73 -9.97 -30.40
C ASP A 484 3.20 -9.96 -30.36
N VAL A 485 2.54 -10.81 -31.15
CA VAL A 485 1.06 -10.93 -31.14
C VAL A 485 0.57 -11.45 -29.80
N SER A 486 1.25 -12.42 -29.19
CA SER A 486 0.94 -12.94 -27.86
C SER A 486 1.13 -11.89 -26.78
N THR A 487 2.17 -11.04 -26.90
CA THR A 487 2.38 -9.91 -25.97
C THR A 487 1.23 -8.92 -26.06
N VAL A 488 0.83 -8.53 -27.27
CA VAL A 488 -0.33 -7.64 -27.49
C VAL A 488 -1.62 -8.29 -26.98
N ALA A 489 -1.84 -9.57 -27.24
CA ALA A 489 -3.00 -10.31 -26.76
C ALA A 489 -3.07 -10.35 -25.23
N MET A 490 -1.95 -10.53 -24.53
CA MET A 490 -1.88 -10.46 -23.06
C MET A 490 -2.19 -9.06 -22.52
N VAL A 491 -1.74 -7.99 -23.20
CA VAL A 491 -2.10 -6.62 -22.83
C VAL A 491 -3.60 -6.37 -23.06
N CYS A 492 -4.15 -6.86 -24.17
CA CYS A 492 -5.60 -6.82 -24.41
C CYS A 492 -6.38 -7.61 -23.36
N SER A 493 -5.85 -8.75 -22.92
CA SER A 493 -6.42 -9.54 -21.81
C SER A 493 -6.51 -8.72 -20.53
N MET A 494 -5.45 -8.00 -20.15
CA MET A 494 -5.46 -7.13 -18.96
C MET A 494 -6.57 -6.08 -19.03
N TYR A 495 -6.69 -5.36 -20.16
CA TYR A 495 -7.74 -4.34 -20.34
C TYR A 495 -9.13 -4.94 -20.45
N HIS A 496 -9.27 -6.13 -21.04
CA HIS A 496 -10.54 -6.85 -21.07
C HIS A 496 -10.98 -7.26 -19.65
N THR A 497 -10.07 -7.80 -18.84
CA THR A 497 -10.30 -8.07 -17.41
C THR A 497 -10.67 -6.78 -16.65
N ALA A 498 -10.04 -5.65 -16.97
CA ALA A 498 -10.42 -4.37 -16.36
C ALA A 498 -11.86 -3.96 -16.72
N ILE A 499 -12.29 -4.13 -17.98
CA ILE A 499 -13.65 -3.81 -18.44
C ILE A 499 -14.70 -4.71 -17.77
N THR A 500 -14.40 -6.00 -17.61
CA THR A 500 -15.34 -6.96 -17.01
C THR A 500 -15.42 -6.81 -15.50
N THR A 501 -14.29 -6.65 -14.80
CA THR A 501 -14.25 -6.45 -13.35
C THR A 501 -14.79 -5.07 -12.95
N LEU A 502 -14.37 -4.00 -13.63
CA LEU A 502 -14.74 -2.61 -13.32
C LEU A 502 -15.97 -2.17 -14.12
N SER A 503 -17.07 -2.93 -14.02
CA SER A 503 -18.29 -2.72 -14.82
C SER A 503 -18.82 -1.28 -14.79
N GLN A 504 -18.71 -0.58 -13.66
CA GLN A 504 -19.15 0.80 -13.49
C GLN A 504 -18.26 1.81 -14.25
N LEU A 505 -17.02 1.44 -14.57
CA LEU A 505 -16.04 2.26 -15.29
C LEU A 505 -15.86 1.79 -16.74
N ARG A 506 -16.66 0.83 -17.22
CA ARG A 506 -16.55 0.26 -18.58
C ARG A 506 -16.48 1.34 -19.66
N MET A 507 -17.40 2.31 -19.61
CA MET A 507 -17.44 3.40 -20.60
C MET A 507 -16.23 4.33 -20.49
N ASP A 508 -15.77 4.64 -19.26
CA ASP A 508 -14.57 5.45 -19.03
C ASP A 508 -13.32 4.76 -19.62
N ILE A 509 -13.20 3.45 -19.43
CA ILE A 509 -12.09 2.63 -19.94
C ILE A 509 -12.11 2.61 -21.48
N LEU A 510 -13.26 2.27 -22.09
CA LEU A 510 -13.41 2.22 -23.55
C LEU A 510 -13.12 3.59 -24.19
N THR A 511 -13.63 4.67 -23.59
CA THR A 511 -13.33 6.03 -24.03
C THR A 511 -11.84 6.34 -23.98
N GLY A 512 -11.16 5.95 -22.89
CA GLY A 512 -9.71 6.10 -22.76
C GLY A 512 -8.93 5.34 -23.85
N LEU A 513 -9.30 4.09 -24.10
CA LEU A 513 -8.65 3.24 -25.11
C LEU A 513 -8.89 3.72 -26.55
N CYS A 514 -10.06 4.31 -26.84
CA CYS A 514 -10.43 4.71 -28.20
C CYS A 514 -9.98 6.12 -28.59
N TYR A 515 -10.10 7.09 -27.67
CA TYR A 515 -9.90 8.51 -27.99
C TYR A 515 -8.55 9.05 -27.53
N LYS A 516 -7.91 8.44 -26.54
CA LYS A 516 -6.58 8.86 -26.05
C LYS A 516 -5.45 8.07 -26.69
N SER A 517 -5.75 7.22 -27.67
CA SER A 517 -4.81 6.28 -28.29
C SER A 517 -5.26 5.87 -29.69
N ASP A 518 -4.30 5.69 -30.59
CA ASP A 518 -4.51 5.06 -31.91
C ASP A 518 -4.60 3.52 -31.82
N MET A 519 -4.81 2.97 -30.62
CA MET A 519 -4.84 1.53 -30.35
C MET A 519 -5.78 0.78 -31.29
N VAL A 520 -7.03 1.24 -31.46
CA VAL A 520 -8.02 0.55 -32.30
C VAL A 520 -7.56 0.45 -33.75
N HIS A 521 -6.96 1.53 -34.26
CA HIS A 521 -6.39 1.55 -35.61
C HIS A 521 -5.20 0.57 -35.73
N HIS A 522 -4.28 0.59 -34.78
CA HIS A 522 -3.13 -0.31 -34.78
C HIS A 522 -3.53 -1.79 -34.63
N LEU A 523 -4.51 -2.09 -33.78
CA LEU A 523 -5.07 -3.43 -33.63
C LEU A 523 -5.66 -3.94 -34.94
N TRP A 524 -6.39 -3.08 -35.67
CA TRP A 524 -6.91 -3.42 -36.98
C TRP A 524 -5.81 -3.76 -38.00
N LEU A 525 -4.74 -2.97 -38.07
CA LEU A 525 -3.59 -3.25 -38.94
C LEU A 525 -2.91 -4.58 -38.60
N VAL A 526 -2.77 -4.88 -37.30
CA VAL A 526 -2.23 -6.17 -36.87
C VAL A 526 -3.15 -7.32 -37.26
N LEU A 527 -4.46 -7.21 -37.05
CA LEU A 527 -5.42 -8.23 -37.48
C LEU A 527 -5.38 -8.48 -39.00
N GLN A 528 -5.25 -7.42 -39.80
CA GLN A 528 -5.06 -7.55 -41.25
C GLN A 528 -3.78 -8.30 -41.64
N SER A 529 -2.74 -8.18 -40.82
CA SER A 529 -1.44 -8.83 -41.08
C SER A 529 -1.39 -10.32 -40.74
N LEU A 530 -2.43 -10.86 -40.10
CA LEU A 530 -2.57 -12.29 -39.79
C LEU A 530 -2.99 -13.12 -41.01
N GLY A 531 -3.17 -12.50 -42.19
CA GLY A 531 -3.46 -13.16 -43.45
C GLY A 531 -4.73 -12.64 -44.14
N PRO A 532 -5.11 -13.19 -45.30
CA PRO A 532 -6.21 -12.68 -46.13
C PRO A 532 -7.57 -12.70 -45.41
N THR A 533 -7.77 -13.64 -44.49
CA THR A 533 -8.97 -13.78 -43.64
C THR A 533 -8.79 -13.20 -42.23
N CYS A 534 -7.78 -12.33 -42.02
CA CYS A 534 -7.44 -11.76 -40.70
C CYS A 534 -7.18 -12.83 -39.62
N GLY A 535 -6.64 -13.99 -40.02
CA GLY A 535 -6.33 -15.08 -39.10
C GLY A 535 -7.55 -15.88 -38.60
N LEU A 536 -8.75 -15.70 -39.18
CA LEU A 536 -10.00 -16.32 -38.70
C LEU A 536 -9.91 -17.85 -38.56
N LYS A 537 -9.22 -18.53 -39.50
CA LYS A 537 -8.99 -19.98 -39.41
C LYS A 537 -8.22 -20.35 -38.13
N SER A 538 -7.17 -19.60 -37.80
CA SER A 538 -6.37 -19.83 -36.60
C SER A 538 -7.15 -19.58 -35.30
N PHE A 539 -8.06 -18.60 -35.29
CA PHE A 539 -8.97 -18.40 -34.16
C PHE A 539 -10.00 -19.53 -34.01
N LEU A 540 -10.54 -20.05 -35.12
CA LEU A 540 -11.45 -21.19 -35.10
C LEU A 540 -10.75 -22.48 -34.65
N ASP A 541 -9.52 -22.70 -35.11
CA ASP A 541 -8.68 -23.80 -34.65
C ASP A 541 -8.41 -23.68 -33.14
N LEU A 542 -8.11 -22.47 -32.64
CA LEU A 542 -7.95 -22.22 -31.20
C LEU A 542 -9.25 -22.46 -30.42
N LEU A 543 -10.40 -22.11 -30.98
CA LEU A 543 -11.72 -22.26 -30.35
C LEU A 543 -12.09 -23.75 -30.21
N SER A 544 -11.67 -24.57 -31.18
CA SER A 544 -11.86 -26.02 -31.12
C SER A 544 -11.15 -26.67 -29.94
N VAL A 545 -10.07 -26.04 -29.44
CA VAL A 545 -9.29 -26.49 -28.28
C VAL A 545 -9.73 -25.77 -26.98
N SER A 546 -10.12 -24.50 -27.07
CA SER A 546 -10.54 -23.66 -25.94
C SER A 546 -11.98 -23.18 -26.12
N THR A 547 -12.93 -24.04 -25.77
CA THR A 547 -14.37 -23.82 -26.01
C THR A 547 -14.97 -22.64 -25.23
N LYS A 548 -14.32 -22.19 -24.16
CA LYS A 548 -14.77 -21.03 -23.36
C LYS A 548 -14.26 -19.68 -23.88
N ALA A 549 -13.44 -19.67 -24.93
CA ALA A 549 -12.84 -18.46 -25.49
C ALA A 549 -12.10 -17.57 -24.46
N THR A 550 -11.52 -18.17 -23.42
CA THR A 550 -10.79 -17.46 -22.34
C THR A 550 -9.31 -17.25 -22.64
N ALA A 551 -8.86 -17.66 -23.84
CA ALA A 551 -7.46 -17.47 -24.23
C ALA A 551 -7.19 -15.98 -24.52
N PRO A 552 -5.99 -15.46 -24.20
CA PRO A 552 -5.63 -14.06 -24.44
C PRO A 552 -5.85 -13.60 -25.89
N GLU A 553 -5.69 -14.50 -26.86
CA GLU A 553 -5.92 -14.25 -28.28
C GLU A 553 -7.38 -13.92 -28.57
N PHE A 554 -8.35 -14.53 -27.86
CA PHE A 554 -9.75 -14.14 -27.98
C PHE A 554 -10.04 -12.78 -27.34
N HIS A 555 -9.32 -12.44 -26.26
CA HIS A 555 -9.45 -11.14 -25.60
C HIS A 555 -8.99 -9.99 -26.51
N LEU A 556 -8.03 -10.25 -27.41
CA LEU A 556 -7.65 -9.32 -28.48
C LEU A 556 -8.86 -8.96 -29.38
N LEU A 557 -9.59 -9.98 -29.85
CA LEU A 557 -10.77 -9.78 -30.70
C LEU A 557 -11.91 -9.11 -29.94
N MET A 558 -12.19 -9.57 -28.71
CA MET A 558 -13.26 -9.00 -27.89
C MET A 558 -13.01 -7.53 -27.58
N LEU A 559 -11.79 -7.17 -27.18
CA LEU A 559 -11.43 -5.78 -26.92
C LEU A 559 -11.53 -4.92 -28.19
N PHE A 560 -11.09 -5.45 -29.34
CA PHE A 560 -11.23 -4.76 -30.62
C PHE A 560 -12.70 -4.51 -30.99
N CYS A 561 -13.55 -5.52 -30.86
CA CYS A 561 -14.99 -5.41 -31.15
C CYS A 561 -15.68 -4.43 -30.20
N ASP A 562 -15.42 -4.53 -28.89
CA ASP A 562 -15.99 -3.62 -27.88
C ASP A 562 -15.57 -2.17 -28.13
N ALA A 563 -14.28 -1.93 -28.39
CA ALA A 563 -13.74 -0.60 -28.68
C ALA A 563 -14.27 -0.03 -30.00
N THR A 564 -14.37 -0.86 -31.04
CA THR A 564 -14.93 -0.44 -32.34
C THR A 564 -16.40 -0.10 -32.22
N THR A 565 -17.17 -0.92 -31.50
CA THR A 565 -18.60 -0.65 -31.26
C THR A 565 -18.76 0.71 -30.58
N HIS A 566 -18.01 0.95 -29.50
CA HIS A 566 -18.00 2.22 -28.78
C HIS A 566 -17.55 3.43 -29.61
N LEU A 567 -16.70 3.24 -30.62
CA LEU A 567 -16.27 4.32 -31.50
C LEU A 567 -17.32 4.67 -32.57
N VAL A 568 -18.12 3.67 -32.96
CA VAL A 568 -19.14 3.80 -34.01
C VAL A 568 -20.47 4.30 -33.46
N THR A 569 -20.84 3.89 -32.24
CA THR A 569 -22.02 4.36 -31.50
C THR A 569 -21.72 5.62 -30.71
#